data_AF-A0A318UP13-F1
#
_entry.id   AF-A0A318UP13-F1
#
_cell.length_a   1.000
_cell.length_b   1.000
_cell.length_c   1.000
_cell.angle_alpha   90.00
_cell.angle_beta   90.00
_cell.angle_gamma   90.00
#
_symmetry.space_group_name_H-M   'P 1'
#
loop_
_entity.id
_entity.type
_entity.pdbx_description
1 polymer ?
#
loop_
_entity_poly.entity_id
_entity_poly.type
_entity_poly.pdbx_seq_one_letter_code
_entity_poly.pdbx_strand_id
1 'polypeptide(L)'
;MLFGAEKIPFTDLALLEKSSPNLIIYTLPAVVLFTLLECIYSYFGEQEHYEKKETLAAVLIGIGNLLVGLFMKALLLYSVLWLYNIAPWRMALNWWTLFPCFIVYDFCSYWSHRISHFNRLFWASHVVHHSAEHYNLTVSFRQSWLQHIKSIFFIPAALMGFHPVIFFVAYQLSTLYQFWVHSGTIGKLHPFIEKHFGTPSNHRVHHGSQEKYLDKNFGAAFMAWDHLFGTFQYEEEQPVYGLTTPITEKINPFVLNFHEFANILKDIRKSSSFKEAWFYTFASPDKVYKRKQTVLNQIKPAGLGTEQHTTAAEQLIRIAGAILMILFFFHYAAQAQNVDETILPTPQKTENMLFYLQRDPDINTIIYELNFNPDGSICSREPVKATWIRYTENGKHQPLTNIEKRYAYGIRSKDLGNDEYEIRLAAYKKLPLYLKKAEPENKYRIFIKDEGKYYRLKRVFVRVNGGSFWFPKIRYIDLIAINMGTGKEVLQRINI
;
A
#
# COMPACT_ATOMS: atom_id res chain seq x y z
N MET A 1 -15.52 -16.22 23.40
CA MET A 1 -14.49 -15.88 24.40
C MET A 1 -13.45 -14.98 23.75
N LEU A 2 -12.83 -14.06 24.49
CA LEU A 2 -11.79 -13.19 23.92
C LEU A 2 -10.55 -14.01 23.53
N PHE A 3 -10.07 -14.86 24.45
CA PHE A 3 -8.93 -15.73 24.23
C PHE A 3 -9.36 -17.14 23.80
N GLY A 4 -8.42 -17.89 23.21
CA GLY A 4 -8.66 -19.25 22.73
C GLY A 4 -9.40 -19.30 21.39
N ALA A 5 -9.30 -18.23 20.59
CA ALA A 5 -9.91 -18.20 19.27
C ALA A 5 -9.41 -19.36 18.38
N GLU A 6 -10.26 -19.79 17.45
CA GLU A 6 -9.88 -20.81 16.47
C GLU A 6 -8.72 -20.34 15.60
N LYS A 7 -7.98 -21.31 15.05
CA LYS A 7 -6.96 -21.02 14.05
C LYS A 7 -7.64 -20.50 12.79
N ILE A 8 -7.03 -19.54 12.14
CA ILE A 8 -7.53 -19.02 10.88
C ILE A 8 -6.82 -19.78 9.74
N PRO A 9 -7.55 -20.49 8.87
CA PRO A 9 -6.95 -21.21 7.74
C PRO A 9 -6.15 -20.29 6.83
N PHE A 10 -5.05 -20.79 6.26
CA PHE A 10 -4.27 -20.04 5.26
C PHE A 10 -5.05 -19.80 3.95
N THR A 11 -6.08 -20.59 3.67
CA THR A 11 -7.01 -20.35 2.56
C THR A 11 -7.78 -19.04 2.71
N ASP A 12 -7.92 -18.54 3.94
CA ASP A 12 -8.67 -17.33 4.25
C ASP A 12 -7.76 -16.08 4.22
N LEU A 13 -6.50 -16.21 3.79
CA LEU A 13 -5.55 -15.11 3.69
C LEU A 13 -6.08 -13.96 2.81
N ALA A 14 -6.70 -14.31 1.68
CA ALA A 14 -7.31 -13.33 0.77
C ALA A 14 -8.53 -12.64 1.40
N LEU A 15 -9.31 -13.38 2.20
CA LEU A 15 -10.44 -12.83 2.94
C LEU A 15 -9.95 -11.89 4.05
N LEU A 16 -8.90 -12.27 4.78
CA LEU A 16 -8.27 -11.42 5.79
C LEU A 16 -7.71 -10.14 5.18
N GLU A 17 -7.05 -10.23 4.02
CA GLU A 17 -6.56 -9.06 3.30
C GLU A 17 -7.71 -8.13 2.91
N LYS A 18 -8.80 -8.67 2.36
CA LYS A 18 -9.97 -7.89 1.95
C LYS A 18 -10.74 -7.30 3.15
N SER A 19 -10.72 -7.99 4.29
CA SER A 19 -11.41 -7.57 5.52
C SER A 19 -10.60 -6.55 6.33
N SER A 20 -9.30 -6.41 6.05
CA SER A 20 -8.46 -5.40 6.65
C SER A 20 -8.59 -4.08 5.88
N PRO A 21 -8.99 -2.97 6.52
CA PRO A 21 -9.08 -1.70 5.84
C PRO A 21 -7.68 -1.27 5.37
N ASN A 22 -7.57 -0.84 4.11
CA ASN A 22 -6.33 -0.31 3.57
C ASN A 22 -6.24 1.21 3.81
N LEU A 23 -5.99 1.57 5.07
CA LEU A 23 -5.96 2.95 5.54
C LEU A 23 -4.93 3.77 4.76
N ILE A 24 -3.77 3.19 4.45
CA ILE A 24 -2.68 3.87 3.72
C ILE A 24 -3.15 4.36 2.35
N ILE A 25 -3.86 3.53 1.58
CA ILE A 25 -4.38 3.92 0.26
C ILE A 25 -5.41 5.05 0.40
N TYR A 26 -6.31 4.97 1.38
CA TYR A 26 -7.32 6.00 1.59
C TYR A 26 -6.73 7.35 2.01
N THR A 27 -5.61 7.34 2.75
CA THR A 27 -4.93 8.56 3.18
C THR A 27 -3.96 9.13 2.17
N LEU A 28 -3.57 8.38 1.13
CA LEU A 28 -2.59 8.82 0.15
C LEU A 28 -2.94 10.17 -0.52
N PRO A 29 -4.20 10.46 -0.91
CA PRO A 29 -4.56 11.78 -1.42
C PRO A 29 -4.32 12.90 -0.41
N ALA A 30 -4.56 12.65 0.89
CA ALA A 30 -4.32 13.62 1.95
C ALA A 30 -2.82 13.83 2.18
N VAL A 31 -2.02 12.76 2.17
CA VAL A 31 -0.54 12.81 2.23
C VAL A 31 -0.01 13.69 1.10
N VAL A 32 -0.42 13.44 -0.14
CA VAL A 32 -0.01 14.24 -1.30
C VAL A 32 -0.46 15.69 -1.16
N LEU A 33 -1.72 15.93 -0.76
CA LEU A 33 -2.24 17.27 -0.55
C LEU A 33 -1.43 18.05 0.49
N PHE A 34 -1.18 17.47 1.66
CA PHE A 34 -0.44 18.15 2.73
C PHE A 34 1.03 18.39 2.35
N THR A 35 1.68 17.45 1.66
CA THR A 35 3.03 17.68 1.13
C THR A 35 3.05 18.82 0.12
N LEU A 36 2.06 18.90 -0.78
CA LEU A 36 1.96 20.01 -1.75
C LEU A 36 1.69 21.34 -1.05
N LEU A 37 0.81 21.36 -0.05
CA LEU A 37 0.54 22.56 0.74
C LEU A 37 1.77 23.04 1.50
N GLU A 38 2.54 22.15 2.11
CA GLU A 38 3.80 22.50 2.79
C GLU A 38 4.85 23.02 1.79
N CYS A 39 4.96 22.40 0.62
CA CYS A 39 5.85 22.85 -0.45
C CYS A 39 5.47 24.24 -0.97
N ILE A 40 4.17 24.49 -1.21
CA ILE A 40 3.64 25.80 -1.62
C ILE A 40 3.91 26.84 -0.53
N TYR A 41 3.61 26.52 0.73
CA TYR A 41 3.87 27.40 1.88
C TYR A 41 5.36 27.75 1.98
N SER A 42 6.24 26.76 1.83
CA SER A 42 7.69 26.97 1.84
C SER A 42 8.14 27.91 0.72
N TYR A 43 7.63 27.70 -0.49
CA TYR A 43 7.97 28.52 -1.66
C TYR A 43 7.53 29.98 -1.52
N PHE A 44 6.30 30.23 -1.04
CA PHE A 44 5.79 31.60 -0.88
C PHE A 44 6.25 32.28 0.42
N GLY A 45 6.59 31.50 1.45
CA GLY A 45 7.08 32.00 2.73
C GLY A 45 8.59 32.21 2.79
N GLU A 46 9.29 32.08 1.65
CA GLU A 46 10.75 32.15 1.54
C GLU A 46 11.48 31.21 2.53
N GLN A 47 10.83 30.11 2.90
CA GLN A 47 11.45 29.07 3.72
C GLN A 47 12.22 28.13 2.78
N GLU A 48 13.51 27.90 3.04
CA GLU A 48 14.35 26.99 2.24
C GLU A 48 14.16 25.52 2.68
N HIS A 49 12.96 25.10 3.07
CA HIS A 49 12.73 23.72 3.55
C HIS A 49 12.78 22.67 2.43
N TYR A 50 12.65 23.05 1.16
CA TYR A 50 12.58 22.13 0.03
C TYR A 50 13.71 22.37 -0.98
N GLU A 51 14.54 21.35 -1.19
CA GLU A 51 15.51 21.31 -2.28
C GLU A 51 15.04 20.30 -3.35
N LYS A 52 15.20 20.67 -4.63
CA LYS A 52 14.63 19.94 -5.77
C LYS A 52 15.21 18.54 -5.92
N LYS A 53 16.54 18.39 -5.80
CA LYS A 53 17.23 17.10 -5.94
C LYS A 53 16.87 16.17 -4.78
N GLU A 54 16.83 16.68 -3.55
CA GLU A 54 16.44 15.90 -2.37
C GLU A 54 14.98 15.46 -2.42
N THR A 55 14.09 16.34 -2.88
CA THR A 55 12.67 16.03 -3.10
C THR A 55 12.52 14.92 -4.15
N LEU A 56 13.24 15.03 -5.27
CA LEU A 56 13.24 13.99 -6.31
C LEU A 56 13.76 12.65 -5.77
N ALA A 57 14.86 12.66 -5.01
CA ALA A 57 15.38 11.46 -4.34
C ALA A 57 14.34 10.84 -3.40
N ALA A 58 13.68 11.66 -2.56
CA ALA A 58 12.67 11.19 -1.62
C ALA A 58 11.49 10.52 -2.35
N VAL A 59 11.01 11.10 -3.45
CA VAL A 59 9.95 10.52 -4.27
C VAL A 59 10.39 9.20 -4.91
N LEU A 60 11.60 9.14 -5.49
CA LEU A 60 12.14 7.91 -6.11
C LEU A 60 12.35 6.80 -5.08
N ILE A 61 12.89 7.13 -3.90
CA ILE A 61 13.03 6.20 -2.77
C ILE A 61 11.65 5.71 -2.34
N GLY A 62 10.69 6.60 -2.15
CA GLY A 62 9.32 6.28 -1.75
C GLY A 62 8.61 5.36 -2.75
N ILE A 63 8.72 5.62 -4.05
CA ILE A 63 8.17 4.74 -5.09
C ILE A 63 8.81 3.35 -5.01
N GLY A 64 10.13 3.27 -4.89
CA GLY A 64 10.82 1.98 -4.74
C GLY A 64 10.40 1.25 -3.46
N ASN A 65 10.20 1.99 -2.36
CA ASN A 65 9.72 1.44 -1.09
C ASN A 65 8.31 0.84 -1.23
N LEU A 66 7.39 1.55 -1.91
CA LEU A 66 6.04 1.06 -2.19
C LEU A 66 6.06 -0.23 -3.01
N LEU A 67 6.94 -0.31 -4.03
CA LEU A 67 7.10 -1.52 -4.84
C LEU A 67 7.61 -2.69 -4.00
N VAL A 68 8.66 -2.49 -3.21
CA VAL A 68 9.17 -3.54 -2.30
C VAL A 68 8.09 -3.93 -1.27
N GLY A 69 7.37 -2.96 -0.72
CA GLY A 69 6.28 -3.19 0.21
C GLY A 69 5.15 -4.04 -0.40
N LEU A 70 4.83 -3.85 -1.68
CA LEU A 70 3.85 -4.68 -2.39
C LEU A 70 4.29 -6.15 -2.43
N PHE A 71 5.57 -6.42 -2.72
CA PHE A 71 6.11 -7.78 -2.70
C PHE A 71 6.17 -8.37 -1.27
N MET A 72 6.57 -7.55 -0.29
CA MET A 72 6.70 -7.99 1.10
C MET A 72 5.36 -8.18 1.81
N LYS A 73 4.28 -7.55 1.33
CA LYS A 73 2.96 -7.60 1.96
C LYS A 73 2.45 -9.03 2.15
N ALA A 74 2.55 -9.87 1.11
CA ALA A 74 2.10 -11.26 1.19
C ALA A 74 2.90 -12.06 2.23
N LEU A 75 4.23 -11.89 2.24
CA LEU A 75 5.11 -12.54 3.21
C LEU A 75 4.80 -12.09 4.65
N LEU A 76 4.59 -10.80 4.88
CA LEU A 76 4.24 -10.27 6.20
C LEU A 76 2.87 -10.78 6.67
N LEU A 77 1.86 -10.78 5.80
CA LEU A 77 0.53 -11.28 6.11
C LEU A 77 0.57 -12.77 6.45
N TYR A 78 1.28 -13.57 5.65
CA TYR A 78 1.50 -14.98 5.92
C TYR A 78 2.22 -15.20 7.25
N SER A 79 3.30 -14.45 7.51
CA SER A 79 4.11 -14.59 8.73
C SER A 79 3.31 -14.25 9.99
N VAL A 80 2.55 -13.15 9.97
CA VAL A 80 1.68 -12.76 11.10
C VAL A 80 0.58 -13.78 11.33
N LEU A 81 -0.05 -14.29 10.27
CA LEU A 81 -1.06 -15.35 10.39
C LEU A 81 -0.47 -16.65 10.97
N TRP A 82 0.72 -17.02 10.52
CA TRP A 82 1.43 -18.17 11.05
C TRP A 82 1.74 -18.02 12.54
N LEU A 83 2.31 -16.87 12.95
CA LEU A 83 2.59 -16.55 14.35
C LEU A 83 1.31 -16.55 15.21
N TYR A 84 0.22 -15.98 14.69
CA TYR A 84 -1.09 -16.03 15.34
C TYR A 84 -1.55 -17.48 15.54
N ASN A 85 -1.48 -18.34 14.52
CA ASN A 85 -1.96 -19.71 14.59
C ASN A 85 -1.16 -20.63 15.54
N ILE A 86 0.13 -20.33 15.78
CA ILE A 86 0.94 -21.08 16.76
C ILE A 86 0.77 -20.57 18.19
N ALA A 87 0.34 -19.32 18.40
CA ALA A 87 0.12 -18.76 19.73
C ALA A 87 -1.01 -19.52 20.45
N PRO A 88 -0.87 -19.99 21.69
CA PRO A 88 -1.95 -20.72 22.37
C PRO A 88 -3.10 -19.82 22.85
N TRP A 89 -2.83 -18.53 23.08
CA TRP A 89 -3.75 -17.53 23.61
C TRP A 89 -4.32 -16.59 22.54
N ARG A 90 -4.62 -17.11 21.34
CA ARG A 90 -5.20 -16.32 20.22
C ARG A 90 -6.42 -15.52 20.67
N MET A 91 -6.44 -14.24 20.33
CA MET A 91 -7.54 -13.33 20.58
C MET A 91 -8.49 -13.32 19.40
N ALA A 92 -9.79 -13.51 19.66
CA ALA A 92 -10.83 -13.35 18.64
C ALA A 92 -10.85 -11.90 18.13
N LEU A 93 -11.33 -11.69 16.91
CA LEU A 93 -11.47 -10.36 16.34
C LEU A 93 -12.39 -9.50 17.22
N ASN A 94 -11.82 -8.47 17.83
CA ASN A 94 -12.56 -7.51 18.64
C ASN A 94 -11.95 -6.11 18.50
N TRP A 95 -12.77 -5.11 18.22
CA TRP A 95 -12.27 -3.78 17.87
C TRP A 95 -11.49 -3.10 19.00
N TRP A 96 -11.88 -3.32 20.27
CA TRP A 96 -11.21 -2.65 21.40
C TRP A 96 -9.81 -3.21 21.68
N THR A 97 -9.47 -4.42 21.19
CA THR A 97 -8.10 -4.93 21.31
C THR A 97 -7.10 -4.13 20.46
N LEU A 98 -7.59 -3.23 19.60
CA LEU A 98 -6.76 -2.27 18.88
C LEU A 98 -5.96 -1.37 19.82
N PHE A 99 -6.54 -0.90 20.94
CA PHE A 99 -5.83 -0.01 21.86
C PHE A 99 -4.59 -0.66 22.49
N PRO A 100 -4.69 -1.83 23.17
CA PRO A 100 -3.51 -2.50 23.69
C PRO A 100 -2.57 -2.96 22.56
N CYS A 101 -3.10 -3.39 21.41
CA CYS A 101 -2.27 -3.76 20.26
C CYS A 101 -1.45 -2.56 19.75
N PHE A 102 -2.04 -1.37 19.68
CA PHE A 102 -1.36 -0.15 19.22
C PHE A 102 -0.27 0.29 20.21
N ILE A 103 -0.53 0.22 21.52
CA ILE A 103 0.48 0.53 22.55
C ILE A 103 1.67 -0.44 22.45
N VAL A 104 1.40 -1.74 22.32
CA VAL A 104 2.45 -2.76 22.12
C VAL A 104 3.21 -2.52 20.81
N TYR A 105 2.49 -2.21 19.73
CA TYR A 105 3.10 -1.92 18.44
C TYR A 105 4.02 -0.70 18.51
N ASP A 106 3.60 0.37 19.18
CA ASP A 106 4.40 1.59 19.38
C ASP A 106 5.64 1.30 20.24
N PHE A 107 5.54 0.45 21.27
CA PHE A 107 6.68 -0.02 22.04
C PHE A 107 7.68 -0.82 21.18
N CYS A 108 7.20 -1.73 20.33
CA CYS A 108 8.04 -2.44 19.36
C CYS A 108 8.69 -1.47 18.37
N SER A 109 7.96 -0.43 17.94
CA SER A 109 8.46 0.63 17.07
C SER A 109 9.60 1.41 17.74
N TYR A 110 9.45 1.80 19.00
CA TYR A 110 10.51 2.45 19.79
C TYR A 110 11.80 1.62 19.80
N TRP A 111 11.71 0.31 20.11
CA TRP A 111 12.90 -0.54 20.15
C TRP A 111 13.52 -0.78 18.79
N SER A 112 12.69 -1.01 17.77
CA SER A 112 13.14 -1.09 16.38
C SER A 112 13.91 0.17 15.99
N HIS A 113 13.40 1.33 16.38
CA HIS A 113 13.98 2.62 16.07
C HIS A 113 15.30 2.84 16.81
N ARG A 114 15.30 2.69 18.14
CA ARG A 114 16.50 2.79 18.96
C ARG A 114 17.59 1.84 18.51
N ILE A 115 17.29 0.55 18.30
CA ILE A 115 18.28 -0.42 17.83
C ILE A 115 18.83 -0.05 16.45
N SER A 116 18.02 0.59 15.59
CA SER A 116 18.51 1.11 14.31
C SER A 116 19.60 2.17 14.47
N HIS A 117 19.64 2.91 15.58
CA HIS A 117 20.71 3.87 15.87
C HIS A 117 21.90 3.24 16.59
N PHE A 118 21.70 2.18 17.37
CA PHE A 118 22.77 1.53 18.14
C PHE A 118 23.39 0.28 17.49
N ASN A 119 22.88 -0.16 16.34
CA ASN A 119 23.38 -1.33 15.61
C ASN A 119 23.52 -1.02 14.12
N ARG A 120 24.74 -1.12 13.59
CA ARG A 120 25.05 -0.69 12.22
C ARG A 120 24.29 -1.43 11.13
N LEU A 121 23.95 -2.71 11.31
CA LEU A 121 23.14 -3.44 10.33
C LEU A 121 21.73 -2.83 10.19
N PHE A 122 21.10 -2.52 11.32
CA PHE A 122 19.78 -1.87 11.32
C PHE A 122 19.88 -0.39 10.93
N TRP A 123 20.98 0.28 11.29
CA TRP A 123 21.31 1.62 10.79
C TRP A 123 21.38 1.66 9.27
N ALA A 124 21.97 0.66 8.62
CA ALA A 124 22.05 0.61 7.16
C ALA A 124 20.65 0.59 6.50
N SER A 125 19.64 0.03 7.19
CA SER A 125 18.23 0.08 6.76
C SER A 125 17.49 1.37 7.14
N HIS A 126 18.16 2.32 7.79
CA HIS A 126 17.57 3.53 8.37
C HIS A 126 18.27 4.82 7.96
N VAL A 127 19.57 4.79 7.68
CA VAL A 127 20.43 5.93 7.36
C VAL A 127 19.88 6.81 6.22
N VAL A 128 19.18 6.22 5.26
CA VAL A 128 18.50 6.92 4.15
C VAL A 128 17.46 7.92 4.65
N HIS A 129 16.81 7.59 5.77
CA HIS A 129 15.81 8.43 6.41
C HIS A 129 16.45 9.70 6.98
N HIS A 130 17.63 9.56 7.58
CA HIS A 130 18.39 10.66 8.20
C HIS A 130 19.26 11.45 7.21
N SER A 131 19.40 11.00 5.97
CA SER A 131 20.32 11.61 5.02
C SER A 131 19.80 12.88 4.34
N ALA A 132 18.65 13.42 4.76
CA ALA A 132 18.10 14.66 4.20
C ALA A 132 18.73 15.85 4.91
N GLU A 133 19.24 16.82 4.15
CA GLU A 133 19.79 18.06 4.71
C GLU A 133 18.69 19.12 4.88
N HIS A 134 17.58 19.02 4.13
CA HIS A 134 16.41 19.88 4.27
C HIS A 134 15.24 19.08 4.85
N TYR A 135 14.70 19.54 5.98
CA TYR A 135 13.66 18.84 6.72
C TYR A 135 12.26 19.31 6.34
N ASN A 136 11.45 18.40 5.82
CA ASN A 136 10.08 18.63 5.36
C ASN A 136 9.32 17.29 5.24
N LEU A 137 8.02 17.34 4.90
CA LEU A 137 7.17 16.15 4.82
C LEU A 137 7.66 15.07 3.85
N THR A 138 8.48 15.41 2.84
CA THR A 138 9.04 14.39 1.92
C THR A 138 10.10 13.51 2.58
N VAL A 139 10.67 13.92 3.72
CA VAL A 139 11.55 13.06 4.54
C VAL A 139 10.82 11.78 4.95
N SER A 140 9.50 11.84 5.17
CA SER A 140 8.68 10.65 5.44
C SER A 140 8.73 9.60 4.32
N PHE A 141 9.00 10.01 3.08
CA PHE A 141 9.10 9.12 1.91
C PHE A 141 10.48 8.46 1.78
N ARG A 142 11.49 8.94 2.51
CA ARG A 142 12.87 8.40 2.52
C ARG A 142 12.99 7.12 3.36
N GLN A 143 12.09 6.19 3.14
CA GLN A 143 12.13 4.87 3.77
C GLN A 143 12.99 3.92 2.95
N SER A 144 13.98 3.30 3.59
CA SER A 144 14.88 2.36 2.90
C SER A 144 14.10 1.18 2.32
N TRP A 145 14.50 0.71 1.15
CA TRP A 145 13.98 -0.51 0.53
C TRP A 145 14.27 -1.76 1.36
N LEU A 146 15.27 -1.68 2.27
CA LEU A 146 15.65 -2.76 3.16
C LEU A 146 15.04 -2.63 4.57
N GLN A 147 14.17 -1.64 4.81
CA GLN A 147 13.58 -1.39 6.13
C GLN A 147 12.78 -2.58 6.67
N HIS A 148 12.27 -3.47 5.80
CA HIS A 148 11.45 -4.61 6.20
C HIS A 148 12.21 -5.62 7.08
N ILE A 149 13.55 -5.58 7.12
CA ILE A 149 14.33 -6.35 8.09
C ILE A 149 13.94 -6.04 9.55
N LYS A 150 13.43 -4.83 9.81
CA LYS A 150 12.95 -4.40 11.12
C LYS A 150 11.65 -5.10 11.55
N SER A 151 10.97 -5.81 10.64
CA SER A 151 9.75 -6.57 10.98
C SER A 151 9.99 -7.60 12.09
N ILE A 152 11.23 -8.05 12.28
CA ILE A 152 11.60 -8.96 13.37
C ILE A 152 11.28 -8.40 14.76
N PHE A 153 11.34 -7.07 14.94
CA PHE A 153 11.06 -6.42 16.22
C PHE A 153 9.57 -6.45 16.59
N PHE A 154 8.71 -6.78 15.63
CA PHE A 154 7.26 -6.89 15.81
C PHE A 154 6.80 -8.34 15.99
N ILE A 155 7.71 -9.32 15.93
CA ILE A 155 7.42 -10.73 16.24
C ILE A 155 6.82 -10.88 17.66
N PRO A 156 7.37 -10.22 18.72
CA PRO A 156 6.75 -10.27 20.04
C PRO A 156 5.29 -9.81 20.04
N ALA A 157 4.99 -8.70 19.38
CA ALA A 157 3.62 -8.18 19.25
C ALA A 157 2.69 -9.14 18.50
N ALA A 158 3.17 -9.78 17.43
CA ALA A 158 2.40 -10.80 16.70
C ALA A 158 2.14 -12.06 17.55
N LEU A 159 3.11 -12.47 18.38
CA LEU A 159 2.98 -13.62 19.28
C LEU A 159 2.11 -13.35 20.52
N MET A 160 1.78 -12.09 20.83
CA MET A 160 0.79 -11.76 21.86
C MET A 160 -0.64 -12.21 21.50
N GLY A 161 -0.85 -12.71 20.28
CA GLY A 161 -2.09 -13.37 19.88
C GLY A 161 -3.18 -12.41 19.44
N PHE A 162 -2.88 -11.11 19.22
CA PHE A 162 -3.84 -10.19 18.61
C PHE A 162 -4.29 -10.71 17.25
N HIS A 163 -5.59 -10.58 16.96
CA HIS A 163 -6.13 -10.97 15.66
C HIS A 163 -5.37 -10.27 14.53
N PRO A 164 -5.01 -10.95 13.41
CA PRO A 164 -4.16 -10.37 12.36
C PRO A 164 -4.68 -9.03 11.80
N VAL A 165 -6.00 -8.89 11.62
CA VAL A 165 -6.62 -7.62 11.20
C VAL A 165 -6.30 -6.48 12.18
N ILE A 166 -6.39 -6.72 13.49
CA ILE A 166 -6.09 -5.72 14.53
C ILE A 166 -4.62 -5.32 14.47
N PHE A 167 -3.71 -6.29 14.31
CA PHE A 167 -2.28 -6.05 14.17
C PHE A 167 -1.97 -5.17 12.95
N PHE A 168 -2.54 -5.48 11.78
CA PHE A 168 -2.31 -4.69 10.56
C PHE A 168 -2.97 -3.31 10.60
N VAL A 169 -4.08 -3.14 11.31
CA VAL A 169 -4.66 -1.82 11.56
C VAL A 169 -3.74 -1.00 12.47
N ALA A 170 -3.22 -1.58 13.56
CA ALA A 170 -2.25 -0.90 14.44
C ALA A 170 -0.98 -0.49 13.69
N TYR A 171 -0.43 -1.37 12.84
CA TYR A 171 0.68 -1.07 11.95
C TYR A 171 0.39 0.16 11.08
N GLN A 172 -0.72 0.15 10.35
CA GLN A 172 -1.08 1.24 9.44
C GLN A 172 -1.28 2.56 10.20
N LEU A 173 -1.94 2.54 11.37
CA LEU A 173 -2.10 3.73 12.19
C LEU A 173 -0.74 4.29 12.65
N SER A 174 0.20 3.42 13.04
CA SER A 174 1.55 3.85 13.44
C SER A 174 2.33 4.43 12.26
N THR A 175 2.24 3.83 11.07
CA THR A 175 2.85 4.37 9.84
C THR A 175 2.27 5.74 9.48
N LEU A 176 0.95 5.90 9.58
CA LEU A 176 0.29 7.17 9.27
C LEU A 176 0.60 8.26 10.29
N TYR A 177 0.70 7.90 11.58
CA TYR A 177 1.14 8.84 12.61
C TYR A 177 2.55 9.36 12.33
N GLN A 178 3.44 8.52 11.82
CA GLN A 178 4.80 8.92 11.49
C GLN A 178 4.91 9.84 10.27
N PHE A 179 3.84 10.16 9.54
CA PHE A 179 3.90 11.09 8.41
C PHE A 179 4.01 12.55 8.86
N TRP A 180 3.12 12.99 9.78
CA TRP A 180 2.97 14.41 10.08
C TRP A 180 4.12 14.97 10.93
N VAL A 181 4.81 14.10 11.68
CA VAL A 181 6.00 14.46 12.49
C VAL A 181 7.18 14.92 11.63
N HIS A 182 7.15 14.70 10.31
CA HIS A 182 8.16 15.23 9.39
C HIS A 182 7.90 16.66 8.93
N SER A 183 6.84 17.33 9.41
CA SER A 183 6.61 18.71 9.01
C SER A 183 7.74 19.63 9.48
N GLY A 184 8.35 20.35 8.54
CA GLY A 184 9.30 21.44 8.84
C GLY A 184 8.58 22.74 9.19
N THR A 185 7.30 22.85 8.84
CA THR A 185 6.51 24.07 8.99
C THR A 185 5.84 24.20 10.35
N ILE A 186 5.37 23.09 10.93
CA ILE A 186 4.76 23.12 12.26
C ILE A 186 5.86 23.33 13.29
N GLY A 187 5.82 24.46 14.01
CA GLY A 187 6.78 24.81 15.05
C GLY A 187 6.68 23.94 16.30
N LYS A 188 6.94 24.51 17.47
CA LYS A 188 6.78 23.80 18.75
C LYS A 188 5.31 23.85 19.18
N LEU A 189 4.75 22.70 19.56
CA LEU A 189 3.42 22.63 20.17
C LEU A 189 3.51 22.93 21.67
N HIS A 190 2.35 22.94 22.33
CA HIS A 190 2.29 23.13 23.78
C HIS A 190 3.18 22.08 24.49
N PRO A 191 3.99 22.45 25.50
CA PRO A 191 4.98 21.55 26.12
C PRO A 191 4.41 20.24 26.66
N PHE A 192 3.13 20.24 27.05
CA PHE A 192 2.41 19.02 27.44
C PHE A 192 2.29 18.00 26.30
N ILE A 193 2.00 18.47 25.08
CA ILE A 193 1.87 17.61 23.89
C ILE A 193 3.25 17.07 23.53
N GLU A 194 4.24 17.95 23.45
CA GLU A 194 5.65 17.63 23.19
C GLU A 194 6.24 16.62 24.20
N LYS A 195 5.72 16.60 25.42
CA LYS A 195 6.17 15.68 26.46
C LYS A 195 5.62 14.27 26.29
N HIS A 196 4.45 14.11 25.67
CA HIS A 196 3.68 12.86 25.73
C HIS A 196 3.44 12.22 24.37
N PHE A 197 3.37 13.01 23.30
CA PHE A 197 3.07 12.56 21.95
C PHE A 197 4.22 12.91 21.02
N GLY A 198 4.48 12.06 20.02
CA GLY A 198 5.46 12.38 18.99
C GLY A 198 4.98 13.56 18.16
N THR A 199 5.78 14.61 18.09
CA THR A 199 5.48 15.84 17.35
C THR A 199 6.56 16.12 16.30
N PRO A 200 6.31 17.10 15.41
CA PRO A 200 7.35 17.68 14.56
C PRO A 200 8.58 18.17 15.31
N SER A 201 8.42 18.76 16.49
CA SER A 201 9.54 19.28 17.28
C SER A 201 10.42 18.16 17.85
N ASN A 202 9.81 17.13 18.46
CA ASN A 202 10.57 15.97 18.94
C ASN A 202 11.29 15.24 17.79
N HIS A 203 10.63 15.14 16.64
CA HIS A 203 11.18 14.41 15.49
C HIS A 203 12.26 15.21 14.73
N ARG A 204 12.18 16.55 14.69
CA ARG A 204 13.29 17.40 14.24
C ARG A 204 14.54 17.18 15.09
N VAL A 205 14.39 17.13 16.43
CA VAL A 205 15.50 16.78 17.34
C VAL A 205 16.06 15.41 17.01
N HIS A 206 15.20 14.42 16.81
CA HIS A 206 15.62 13.07 16.43
C HIS A 206 16.46 13.04 15.13
N HIS A 207 16.10 13.87 14.14
CA HIS A 207 16.85 14.02 12.90
C HIS A 207 18.10 14.92 13.00
N GLY A 208 18.34 15.54 14.16
CA GLY A 208 19.49 16.40 14.40
C GLY A 208 20.81 15.63 14.41
N SER A 209 21.82 16.19 13.76
CA SER A 209 23.17 15.62 13.65
C SER A 209 24.17 16.19 14.66
N GLN A 210 23.78 17.23 15.40
CA GLN A 210 24.60 17.85 16.44
C GLN A 210 24.60 17.03 17.74
N GLU A 211 25.70 17.07 18.48
CA GLU A 211 26.00 16.19 19.62
C GLU A 211 24.85 16.08 20.64
N LYS A 212 24.23 17.21 21.00
CA LYS A 212 23.13 17.23 22.00
C LYS A 212 21.86 16.50 21.56
N TYR A 213 21.67 16.31 20.25
CA TYR A 213 20.49 15.70 19.65
C TYR A 213 20.72 14.29 19.12
N LEU A 214 21.98 13.82 19.12
CA LEU A 214 22.30 12.45 18.74
C LEU A 214 21.60 11.43 19.67
N ASP A 215 21.04 10.39 19.06
CA ASP A 215 20.40 9.27 19.75
C ASP A 215 19.28 9.68 20.71
N LYS A 216 18.46 10.67 20.33
CA LYS A 216 17.30 11.17 21.11
C LYS A 216 15.96 10.88 20.43
N ASN A 217 14.88 10.86 21.21
CA ASN A 217 13.47 10.86 20.77
C ASN A 217 13.14 9.74 19.76
N PHE A 218 13.19 8.48 20.17
CA PHE A 218 12.92 7.33 19.30
C PHE A 218 11.43 6.95 19.19
N GLY A 219 10.57 7.46 20.06
CA GLY A 219 9.15 7.14 20.07
C GLY A 219 8.45 7.62 18.80
N ALA A 220 7.53 6.81 18.27
CA ALA A 220 6.75 7.17 17.10
C ALA A 220 5.52 7.99 17.48
N ALA A 221 4.57 7.36 18.19
CA ALA A 221 3.36 8.03 18.65
C ALA A 221 3.46 8.55 20.09
N PHE A 222 4.07 7.77 20.99
CA PHE A 222 4.18 8.13 22.40
C PHE A 222 5.63 8.40 22.81
N MET A 223 5.85 9.53 23.49
CA MET A 223 7.15 9.87 24.09
C MET A 223 7.39 9.17 25.43
N ALA A 224 6.40 8.43 25.94
CA ALA A 224 6.48 7.73 27.22
C ALA A 224 7.69 6.78 27.29
N TRP A 225 8.04 6.13 26.18
CA TRP A 225 9.19 5.24 26.08
C TRP A 225 10.50 6.01 26.19
N ASP A 226 10.60 7.18 25.57
CA ASP A 226 11.77 8.04 25.68
C ASP A 226 12.01 8.54 27.11
N HIS A 227 10.95 8.85 27.84
CA HIS A 227 11.06 9.16 29.27
C HIS A 227 11.48 7.93 30.08
N LEU A 228 10.87 6.78 29.84
CA LEU A 228 11.16 5.54 30.56
C LEU A 228 12.62 5.09 30.39
N PHE A 229 13.19 5.31 29.20
CA PHE A 229 14.51 4.83 28.83
C PHE A 229 15.58 5.92 28.72
N GLY A 230 15.26 7.16 29.11
CA GLY A 230 16.21 8.26 29.21
C GLY A 230 16.71 8.82 27.87
N THR A 231 15.88 8.75 26.82
CA THR A 231 16.22 9.23 25.47
C THR A 231 15.46 10.49 25.05
N PHE A 232 14.58 11.02 25.91
CA PHE A 232 13.81 12.23 25.63
C PHE A 232 14.67 13.50 25.64
N GLN A 233 14.45 14.41 24.68
CA GLN A 233 15.10 15.71 24.56
C GLN A 233 14.15 16.73 23.92
N TYR A 234 14.01 17.91 24.53
CA TYR A 234 13.28 19.02 23.91
C TYR A 234 14.08 19.66 22.79
N GLU A 235 13.39 20.21 21.80
CA GLU A 235 13.99 21.13 20.84
C GLU A 235 14.27 22.45 21.56
N GLU A 236 15.55 22.73 21.81
CA GLU A 236 16.01 23.97 22.43
C GLU A 236 16.44 24.98 21.36
N GLU A 237 17.16 24.50 20.35
CA GLU A 237 17.59 25.24 19.16
C GLU A 237 17.23 24.49 17.88
N GLN A 238 17.23 25.20 16.75
CA GLN A 238 17.00 24.60 15.44
C GLN A 238 18.03 23.50 15.14
N PRO A 239 17.60 22.25 14.86
CA PRO A 239 18.53 21.18 14.53
C PRO A 239 19.21 21.35 13.17
N VAL A 240 20.48 20.96 13.10
CA VAL A 240 21.24 20.76 11.86
C VAL A 240 21.00 19.35 11.36
N TYR A 241 20.45 19.20 10.15
CA TYR A 241 20.08 17.92 9.57
C TYR A 241 21.19 17.31 8.69
N GLY A 242 20.95 16.08 8.23
CA GLY A 242 21.87 15.30 7.43
C GLY A 242 22.70 14.33 8.27
N LEU A 243 23.64 13.66 7.61
CA LEU A 243 24.52 12.70 8.28
C LEU A 243 25.80 13.38 8.77
N THR A 244 26.32 12.92 9.91
CA THR A 244 27.64 13.32 10.41
C THR A 244 28.79 12.95 9.47
N THR A 245 28.57 11.99 8.57
CA THR A 245 29.44 11.68 7.43
C THR A 245 28.62 11.86 6.15
N PRO A 246 28.81 12.97 5.40
CA PRO A 246 28.00 13.29 4.22
C PRO A 246 28.11 12.24 3.12
N ILE A 247 27.02 12.04 2.38
CA ILE A 247 26.99 11.22 1.17
C ILE A 247 27.12 12.15 -0.03
N THR A 248 28.10 11.91 -0.90
CA THR A 248 28.34 12.74 -2.09
C THR A 248 27.19 12.65 -3.09
N GLU A 249 26.59 11.47 -3.23
CA GLU A 249 25.45 11.21 -4.12
C GLU A 249 24.13 11.52 -3.40
N LYS A 250 23.31 12.39 -3.97
CA LYS A 250 22.08 12.91 -3.36
C LYS A 250 20.78 12.50 -4.07
N ILE A 251 20.86 11.91 -5.27
CA ILE A 251 19.70 11.63 -6.13
C ILE A 251 19.52 10.13 -6.34
N ASN A 252 20.60 9.40 -6.61
CA ASN A 252 20.50 8.01 -7.03
C ASN A 252 19.95 7.11 -5.90
N PRO A 253 18.73 6.56 -6.04
CA PRO A 253 18.08 5.83 -4.95
C PRO A 253 18.80 4.51 -4.63
N PHE A 254 19.53 3.92 -5.58
CA PHE A 254 20.31 2.72 -5.31
C PHE A 254 21.53 3.03 -4.44
N VAL A 255 22.27 4.09 -4.76
CA VAL A 255 23.43 4.48 -3.94
C VAL A 255 22.96 4.85 -2.54
N LEU A 256 21.91 5.65 -2.43
CA LEU A 256 21.33 6.02 -1.15
C LEU A 256 20.91 4.79 -0.33
N ASN A 257 20.22 3.80 -0.92
CA ASN A 257 19.79 2.60 -0.20
C ASN A 257 20.90 1.62 0.17
N PHE A 258 21.94 1.49 -0.64
CA PHE A 258 22.91 0.40 -0.51
C PHE A 258 24.33 0.84 -0.07
N HIS A 259 24.63 2.15 0.02
CA HIS A 259 25.97 2.64 0.37
C HIS A 259 26.47 2.08 1.71
N GLU A 260 25.62 2.08 2.75
CA GLU A 260 26.07 1.65 4.07
C GLU A 260 26.24 0.13 4.16
N PHE A 261 25.42 -0.64 3.47
CA PHE A 261 25.63 -2.09 3.31
C PHE A 261 26.94 -2.38 2.56
N ALA A 262 27.26 -1.61 1.52
CA ALA A 262 28.53 -1.72 0.82
C ALA A 262 29.72 -1.36 1.74
N ASN A 263 29.57 -0.37 2.62
CA ASN A 263 30.58 0.00 3.61
C ASN A 263 30.79 -1.11 4.64
N ILE A 264 29.72 -1.70 5.17
CA ILE A 264 29.79 -2.85 6.08
C ILE A 264 30.57 -4.00 5.41
N LEU A 265 30.23 -4.35 4.17
CA LEU A 265 30.88 -5.43 3.45
C LEU A 265 32.36 -5.15 3.15
N LYS A 266 32.72 -3.90 2.84
CA LYS A 266 34.13 -3.48 2.69
C LYS A 266 34.89 -3.63 4.00
N ASP A 267 34.31 -3.23 5.12
CA ASP A 267 34.96 -3.34 6.44
C ASP A 267 35.11 -4.81 6.86
N ILE A 268 34.11 -5.66 6.61
CA ILE A 268 34.18 -7.12 6.84
C ILE A 268 35.32 -7.74 6.03
N ARG A 269 35.43 -7.41 4.73
CA ARG A 269 36.50 -7.96 3.86
C ARG A 269 37.90 -7.53 4.27
N LYS A 270 38.03 -6.36 4.89
CA LYS A 270 39.30 -5.84 5.44
C LYS A 270 39.59 -6.35 6.85
N SER A 271 38.63 -7.02 7.48
CA SER A 271 38.77 -7.50 8.86
C SER A 271 39.76 -8.66 8.92
N SER A 272 40.67 -8.58 9.89
CA SER A 272 41.70 -9.59 10.14
C SER A 272 41.17 -10.79 10.94
N SER A 273 39.98 -10.67 11.54
CA SER A 273 39.39 -11.69 12.41
C SER A 273 37.86 -11.66 12.38
N PHE A 274 37.24 -12.79 12.77
CA PHE A 274 35.79 -12.89 12.93
C PHE A 274 35.24 -11.87 13.94
N LYS A 275 35.96 -11.64 15.06
CA LYS A 275 35.56 -10.65 16.08
C LYS A 275 35.51 -9.24 15.50
N GLU A 276 36.44 -8.91 14.62
CA GLU A 276 36.48 -7.62 13.93
C GLU A 276 35.36 -7.49 12.89
N ALA A 277 35.11 -8.52 12.10
CA ALA A 277 33.98 -8.55 11.16
C ALA A 277 32.64 -8.39 11.90
N TRP A 278 32.47 -9.10 13.03
CA TRP A 278 31.30 -8.99 13.90
C TRP A 278 31.12 -7.57 14.43
N PHE A 279 32.21 -6.95 14.91
CA PHE A 279 32.20 -5.56 15.35
C PHE A 279 31.74 -4.61 14.24
N TYR A 280 32.31 -4.70 13.05
CA TYR A 280 31.93 -3.84 11.92
C TYR A 280 30.53 -4.11 11.37
N THR A 281 29.89 -5.22 11.75
CA THR A 281 28.51 -5.53 11.37
C THR A 281 27.51 -4.98 12.38
N PHE A 282 27.77 -5.13 13.69
CA PHE A 282 26.77 -4.95 14.73
C PHE A 282 27.07 -3.86 15.77
N ALA A 283 28.28 -3.29 15.81
CA ALA A 283 28.55 -2.16 16.69
C ALA A 283 27.73 -0.93 16.27
N SER A 284 27.59 0.07 17.15
CA SER A 284 26.90 1.31 16.79
C SER A 284 27.71 2.10 15.75
N PRO A 285 27.05 2.89 14.89
CA PRO A 285 27.73 3.77 13.93
C PRO A 285 28.80 4.65 14.58
N ASP A 286 28.51 5.21 15.77
CA ASP A 286 29.48 5.99 16.57
C ASP A 286 30.74 5.18 16.94
N LYS A 287 30.58 3.95 17.46
CA LYS A 287 31.72 3.09 17.80
C LYS A 287 32.56 2.74 16.58
N VAL A 288 31.92 2.47 15.44
CA VAL A 288 32.61 2.20 14.18
C VAL A 288 33.37 3.45 13.70
N TYR A 289 32.75 4.62 13.76
CA TYR A 289 33.38 5.90 13.42
C TYR A 289 34.62 6.15 14.29
N LYS A 290 34.50 6.07 15.62
CA LYS A 290 35.62 6.25 16.56
C LYS A 290 36.77 5.29 16.31
N ARG A 291 36.47 4.02 16.01
CA ARG A 291 37.51 3.03 15.67
C ARG A 291 38.24 3.41 14.37
N LYS A 292 37.51 3.80 13.32
CA LYS A 292 38.12 4.23 12.05
C LYS A 292 39.00 5.47 12.24
N GLN A 293 38.56 6.44 13.03
CA GLN A 293 39.38 7.62 13.36
C GLN A 293 40.65 7.26 14.12
N THR A 294 40.57 6.33 15.08
CA THR A 294 41.74 5.86 15.82
C THR A 294 42.77 5.22 14.89
N VAL A 295 42.33 4.38 13.95
CA VAL A 295 43.21 3.74 12.97
C VAL A 295 43.85 4.78 12.03
N LEU A 296 43.07 5.75 11.54
CA LEU A 296 43.59 6.82 10.69
C LEU A 296 44.64 7.69 11.41
N ASN A 297 44.42 7.99 12.68
CA ASN A 297 45.33 8.78 13.50
C ASN A 297 46.62 8.02 13.86
N GLN A 298 46.58 6.69 13.91
CA GLN A 298 47.77 5.85 14.13
C GLN A 298 48.64 5.69 12.87
N ILE A 299 48.10 5.93 11.67
CA ILE A 299 48.77 5.68 10.39
C ILE A 299 49.46 6.94 9.81
N LYS A 300 49.25 8.15 10.36
CA LYS A 300 49.90 9.38 9.85
C LYS A 300 51.11 9.83 10.70
N PRO A 301 52.27 10.06 10.04
CA PRO A 301 52.79 11.41 9.93
C PRO A 301 52.76 11.92 8.47
N ALA A 302 52.56 13.23 8.35
CA ALA A 302 52.51 14.11 7.17
C ALA A 302 52.60 13.49 5.76
N GLY A 303 51.52 13.68 4.97
CA GLY A 303 51.62 13.84 3.52
C GLY A 303 50.74 12.93 2.66
N LEU A 304 50.06 13.59 1.70
CA LEU A 304 49.52 13.09 0.43
C LEU A 304 48.16 12.39 0.39
N GLY A 305 47.29 13.00 -0.44
CA GLY A 305 46.63 12.30 -1.55
C GLY A 305 45.22 11.78 -1.27
N THR A 306 44.21 12.57 -1.60
CA THR A 306 42.86 12.05 -1.85
C THR A 306 42.85 11.30 -3.19
N GLU A 307 42.92 9.97 -3.15
CA GLU A 307 42.55 9.15 -4.31
C GLU A 307 41.05 8.88 -4.30
N GLN A 308 40.36 9.39 -5.33
CA GLN A 308 39.03 8.94 -5.72
C GLN A 308 39.15 7.60 -6.46
N HIS A 309 38.68 6.51 -5.85
CA HIS A 309 38.43 5.25 -6.56
C HIS A 309 36.94 4.92 -6.51
N THR A 310 36.22 5.36 -7.54
CA THR A 310 34.87 4.91 -7.90
C THR A 310 34.96 4.21 -9.25
N THR A 311 34.48 2.96 -9.35
CA THR A 311 33.93 2.34 -10.59
C THR A 311 33.55 0.87 -10.39
N ALA A 312 34.31 0.07 -9.64
CA ALA A 312 34.05 -1.38 -9.52
C ALA A 312 32.88 -1.76 -8.60
N ALA A 313 32.67 -1.00 -7.50
CA ALA A 313 31.59 -1.29 -6.54
C ALA A 313 30.20 -1.01 -7.11
N GLU A 314 30.06 -0.01 -7.98
CA GLU A 314 28.79 0.34 -8.61
C GLU A 314 28.36 -0.68 -9.66
N GLN A 315 29.31 -1.26 -10.40
CA GLN A 315 29.03 -2.33 -11.36
C GLN A 315 28.58 -3.63 -10.67
N LEU A 316 29.22 -3.99 -9.55
CA LEU A 316 28.84 -5.17 -8.77
C LEU A 316 27.45 -5.03 -8.13
N ILE A 317 27.05 -3.84 -7.68
CA ILE A 317 25.70 -3.58 -7.14
C ILE A 317 24.65 -3.67 -8.24
N ARG A 318 24.93 -3.16 -9.46
CA ARG A 318 24.03 -3.28 -10.62
C ARG A 318 23.84 -4.73 -11.06
N ILE A 319 24.91 -5.52 -11.08
CA ILE A 319 24.87 -6.94 -11.45
C ILE A 319 24.15 -7.76 -10.39
N ALA A 320 24.42 -7.53 -9.10
CA ALA A 320 23.73 -8.22 -8.01
C ALA A 320 22.22 -7.88 -7.96
N GLY A 321 21.86 -6.60 -8.18
CA GLY A 321 20.46 -6.18 -8.28
C GLY A 321 19.73 -6.77 -9.48
N ALA A 322 20.40 -6.88 -10.64
CA ALA A 322 19.85 -7.53 -11.82
C ALA A 322 19.70 -9.05 -11.66
N ILE A 323 20.66 -9.73 -11.04
CA ILE A 323 20.59 -11.18 -10.77
C ILE A 323 19.50 -11.49 -9.75
N LEU A 324 19.35 -10.69 -8.69
CA LEU A 324 18.23 -10.84 -7.74
C LEU A 324 16.87 -10.59 -8.41
N MET A 325 16.75 -9.59 -9.29
CA MET A 325 15.52 -9.39 -10.08
C MET A 325 15.25 -10.56 -11.03
N ILE A 326 16.27 -11.10 -11.71
CA ILE A 326 16.13 -12.22 -12.64
C ILE A 326 15.75 -13.52 -11.90
N LEU A 327 16.43 -13.82 -10.79
CA LEU A 327 16.11 -14.99 -9.95
C LEU A 327 14.70 -14.88 -9.32
N PHE A 328 14.25 -13.65 -9.01
CA PHE A 328 12.89 -13.41 -8.54
C PHE A 328 11.85 -13.49 -9.68
N PHE A 329 12.18 -13.03 -10.89
CA PHE A 329 11.34 -13.17 -12.08
C PHE A 329 11.17 -14.63 -12.48
N PHE A 330 12.22 -15.46 -12.35
CA PHE A 330 12.12 -16.90 -12.60
C PHE A 330 11.36 -17.65 -11.49
N HIS A 331 11.42 -17.20 -10.24
CA HIS A 331 10.57 -17.76 -9.16
C HIS A 331 9.08 -17.40 -9.36
N TYR A 332 8.79 -16.17 -9.79
CA TYR A 332 7.42 -15.71 -10.06
C TYR A 332 6.86 -16.29 -11.37
N ALA A 333 7.69 -16.44 -12.40
CA ALA A 333 7.32 -17.11 -13.64
C ALA A 333 7.14 -18.63 -13.46
N ALA A 334 7.87 -19.26 -12.52
CA ALA A 334 7.65 -20.65 -12.15
C ALA A 334 6.38 -20.86 -11.29
N GLN A 335 5.84 -19.80 -10.68
CA GLN A 335 4.53 -19.79 -9.99
C GLN A 335 3.38 -19.32 -10.87
N ALA A 336 3.65 -18.87 -12.11
CA ALA A 336 2.64 -18.68 -13.13
C ALA A 336 2.26 -20.03 -13.76
N GLN A 337 1.87 -21.01 -12.92
CA GLN A 337 1.17 -22.19 -13.40
C GLN A 337 -0.30 -21.82 -13.58
N ASN A 338 -0.74 -21.84 -14.84
CA ASN A 338 -2.10 -21.99 -15.34
C ASN A 338 -3.21 -21.60 -14.34
N VAL A 339 -3.65 -20.34 -14.42
CA VAL A 339 -4.96 -19.96 -13.87
C VAL A 339 -5.99 -20.69 -14.70
N ASP A 340 -6.49 -21.79 -14.13
CA ASP A 340 -7.64 -22.54 -14.61
C ASP A 340 -8.80 -21.57 -14.88
N GLU A 341 -9.56 -21.80 -15.94
CA GLU A 341 -10.68 -20.94 -16.33
C GLU A 341 -11.59 -20.72 -15.12
N THR A 342 -11.68 -19.49 -14.62
CA THR A 342 -12.54 -19.14 -13.49
C THR A 342 -13.98 -19.50 -13.85
N ILE A 343 -14.48 -20.63 -13.32
CA ILE A 343 -15.86 -21.04 -13.48
C ILE A 343 -16.74 -19.98 -12.81
N LEU A 344 -17.34 -19.11 -13.63
CA LEU A 344 -18.16 -18.03 -13.14
C LEU A 344 -19.55 -18.53 -12.71
N PRO A 345 -20.01 -18.22 -11.49
CA PRO A 345 -21.32 -18.67 -11.01
C PRO A 345 -22.45 -18.04 -11.82
N THR A 346 -23.46 -18.83 -12.19
CA THR A 346 -24.65 -18.33 -12.87
C THR A 346 -25.69 -17.90 -11.82
N PRO A 347 -26.17 -16.64 -11.83
CA PRO A 347 -27.17 -16.20 -10.87
C PRO A 347 -28.50 -16.95 -11.04
N GLN A 348 -29.17 -17.22 -9.92
CA GLN A 348 -30.51 -17.78 -9.94
C GLN A 348 -31.45 -16.79 -10.62
N LYS A 349 -32.19 -17.25 -11.64
CA LYS A 349 -33.11 -16.38 -12.39
C LYS A 349 -34.25 -15.94 -11.48
N THR A 350 -34.43 -14.63 -11.34
CA THR A 350 -35.63 -14.01 -10.76
C THR A 350 -36.60 -13.66 -11.88
N GLU A 351 -37.89 -13.52 -11.56
CA GLU A 351 -38.91 -13.17 -12.56
C GLU A 351 -38.64 -11.81 -13.24
N ASN A 352 -38.02 -10.89 -12.49
CA ASN A 352 -37.75 -9.52 -12.91
C ASN A 352 -36.35 -9.34 -13.52
N MET A 353 -35.51 -10.39 -13.54
CA MET A 353 -34.16 -10.31 -14.11
C MET A 353 -34.21 -10.20 -15.63
N LEU A 354 -33.58 -9.15 -16.14
CA LEU A 354 -33.46 -8.88 -17.57
C LEU A 354 -32.20 -9.52 -18.12
N PHE A 355 -31.05 -9.22 -17.53
CA PHE A 355 -29.75 -9.80 -17.86
C PHE A 355 -28.78 -9.62 -16.69
N TYR A 356 -27.59 -10.21 -16.81
CA TYR A 356 -26.52 -10.01 -15.84
C TYR A 356 -25.17 -9.78 -16.51
N LEU A 357 -24.28 -9.10 -15.81
CA LEU A 357 -22.93 -8.77 -16.27
C LEU A 357 -21.89 -9.41 -15.36
N GLN A 358 -20.92 -10.07 -15.98
CA GLN A 358 -19.76 -10.66 -15.31
C GLN A 358 -18.46 -10.20 -15.97
N ARG A 359 -17.35 -10.29 -15.24
CA ARG A 359 -16.04 -9.94 -15.75
C ARG A 359 -14.95 -10.79 -15.11
N ASP A 360 -13.83 -10.92 -15.79
CA ASP A 360 -12.63 -11.54 -15.23
C ASP A 360 -11.70 -10.46 -14.65
N PRO A 361 -11.09 -10.63 -13.46
CA PRO A 361 -11.14 -11.78 -12.53
C PRO A 361 -12.21 -11.70 -11.42
N ASP A 362 -13.21 -10.82 -11.56
CA ASP A 362 -14.21 -10.58 -10.52
C ASP A 362 -15.40 -11.53 -10.66
N ILE A 363 -15.47 -12.55 -9.80
CA ILE A 363 -16.57 -13.53 -9.80
C ILE A 363 -17.94 -12.92 -9.43
N ASN A 364 -17.98 -11.71 -8.87
CA ASN A 364 -19.24 -11.07 -8.49
C ASN A 364 -20.02 -10.65 -9.75
N THR A 365 -21.33 -10.78 -9.68
CA THR A 365 -22.21 -10.52 -10.83
C THR A 365 -23.03 -9.26 -10.58
N ILE A 366 -23.19 -8.44 -11.61
CA ILE A 366 -24.17 -7.36 -11.58
C ILE A 366 -25.43 -7.88 -12.25
N ILE A 367 -26.56 -7.83 -11.56
CA ILE A 367 -27.86 -8.16 -12.13
C ILE A 367 -28.60 -6.87 -12.48
N TYR A 368 -29.29 -6.90 -13.62
CA TYR A 368 -30.15 -5.83 -14.08
C TYR A 368 -31.58 -6.34 -14.07
N GLU A 369 -32.42 -5.71 -13.28
CA GLU A 369 -33.80 -6.12 -13.05
C GLU A 369 -34.78 -4.99 -13.36
N LEU A 370 -36.04 -5.34 -13.64
CA LEU A 370 -37.11 -4.35 -13.73
C LEU A 370 -37.26 -3.58 -12.43
N ASN A 371 -37.54 -2.29 -12.58
CA ASN A 371 -37.80 -1.40 -11.47
C ASN A 371 -39.25 -0.92 -11.51
N PHE A 372 -39.97 -1.14 -10.43
CA PHE A 372 -41.40 -0.83 -10.31
C PHE A 372 -41.63 0.26 -9.27
N ASN A 373 -42.62 1.09 -9.53
CA ASN A 373 -43.19 2.01 -8.55
C ASN A 373 -44.01 1.23 -7.49
N PRO A 374 -44.34 1.84 -6.33
CA PRO A 374 -45.16 1.19 -5.30
C PRO A 374 -46.54 0.71 -5.80
N ASP A 375 -47.07 1.32 -6.87
CA ASP A 375 -48.34 0.96 -7.50
C ASP A 375 -48.23 -0.23 -8.50
N GLY A 376 -47.04 -0.82 -8.65
CA GLY A 376 -46.78 -1.93 -9.56
C GLY A 376 -46.55 -1.54 -11.03
N SER A 377 -46.64 -0.24 -11.37
CA SER A 377 -46.26 0.26 -12.69
C SER A 377 -44.74 0.30 -12.86
N ILE A 378 -44.23 0.17 -14.09
CA ILE A 378 -42.79 0.31 -14.35
C ILE A 378 -42.35 1.76 -14.07
N CYS A 379 -41.21 1.94 -13.42
CA CYS A 379 -40.69 3.26 -13.13
C CYS A 379 -40.19 3.93 -14.42
N SER A 380 -41.00 4.77 -15.07
CA SER A 380 -40.68 5.35 -16.39
C SER A 380 -39.38 6.18 -16.40
N ARG A 381 -38.99 6.75 -15.25
CA ARG A 381 -37.74 7.52 -15.12
C ARG A 381 -36.49 6.62 -15.02
N GLU A 382 -36.60 5.47 -14.36
CA GLU A 382 -35.50 4.51 -14.17
C GLU A 382 -36.07 3.09 -14.23
N PRO A 383 -36.41 2.57 -15.43
CA PRO A 383 -37.20 1.34 -15.59
C PRO A 383 -36.39 0.06 -15.29
N VAL A 384 -35.08 0.19 -15.14
CA VAL A 384 -34.16 -0.92 -14.82
C VAL A 384 -33.27 -0.51 -13.67
N LYS A 385 -33.15 -1.39 -12.67
CA LYS A 385 -32.24 -1.22 -11.53
C LYS A 385 -31.09 -2.21 -11.63
N ALA A 386 -29.89 -1.77 -11.27
CA ALA A 386 -28.71 -2.61 -11.22
C ALA A 386 -28.30 -2.88 -9.76
N THR A 387 -28.02 -4.13 -9.42
CA THR A 387 -27.54 -4.53 -8.09
C THR A 387 -26.41 -5.56 -8.19
N TRP A 388 -25.55 -5.59 -7.18
CA TRP A 388 -24.52 -6.60 -7.03
C TRP A 388 -25.09 -7.88 -6.44
N ILE A 389 -24.67 -9.02 -6.98
CA ILE A 389 -24.63 -10.30 -6.27
C ILE A 389 -23.16 -10.54 -5.88
N ARG A 390 -22.88 -10.46 -4.59
CA ARG A 390 -21.55 -10.68 -4.04
C ARG A 390 -21.37 -12.16 -3.67
N TYR A 391 -20.92 -12.98 -4.61
CA TYR A 391 -20.62 -14.40 -4.31
C TYR A 391 -19.49 -14.57 -3.30
N THR A 392 -18.58 -13.60 -3.25
CA THR A 392 -17.57 -13.51 -2.19
C THR A 392 -18.14 -13.22 -0.78
N GLU A 393 -19.44 -12.92 -0.67
CA GLU A 393 -20.16 -12.63 0.58
C GLU A 393 -21.45 -13.47 0.67
N ASN A 394 -21.34 -14.78 0.41
CA ASN A 394 -22.45 -15.75 0.44
C ASN A 394 -23.63 -15.40 -0.50
N GLY A 395 -23.37 -14.72 -1.62
CA GLY A 395 -24.39 -14.37 -2.61
C GLY A 395 -25.28 -13.17 -2.21
N LYS A 396 -24.85 -12.34 -1.25
CA LYS A 396 -25.64 -11.17 -0.82
C LYS A 396 -25.91 -10.19 -1.97
N HIS A 397 -27.15 -9.71 -2.03
CA HIS A 397 -27.55 -8.64 -2.93
C HIS A 397 -27.21 -7.28 -2.30
N GLN A 398 -26.48 -6.42 -3.03
CA GLN A 398 -26.10 -5.08 -2.58
C GLN A 398 -26.45 -4.02 -3.63
N PRO A 399 -26.95 -2.84 -3.22
CA PRO A 399 -27.14 -1.73 -4.15
C PRO A 399 -25.81 -1.19 -4.66
N LEU A 400 -25.79 -0.67 -5.89
CA LEU A 400 -24.64 0.07 -6.40
C LEU A 400 -24.45 1.39 -5.64
N THR A 401 -23.20 1.77 -5.38
CA THR A 401 -22.84 3.10 -4.86
C THR A 401 -23.13 4.20 -5.90
N ASN A 402 -23.24 5.45 -5.47
CA ASN A 402 -23.48 6.59 -6.37
C ASN A 402 -22.40 6.73 -7.45
N ILE A 403 -21.15 6.39 -7.13
CA ILE A 403 -20.03 6.43 -8.08
C ILE A 403 -20.15 5.31 -9.11
N GLU A 404 -20.40 4.07 -8.67
CA GLU A 404 -20.60 2.92 -9.57
C GLU A 404 -21.79 3.14 -10.51
N LYS A 405 -22.89 3.70 -10.01
CA LYS A 405 -24.06 4.07 -10.82
C LYS A 405 -23.68 5.10 -11.90
N ARG A 406 -22.94 6.14 -11.54
CA ARG A 406 -22.66 7.25 -12.45
C ARG A 406 -21.63 6.92 -13.54
N TYR A 407 -20.64 6.09 -13.23
CA TYR A 407 -19.46 5.90 -14.08
C TYR A 407 -19.24 4.47 -14.59
N ALA A 408 -19.84 3.45 -13.96
CA ALA A 408 -19.55 2.05 -14.29
C ALA A 408 -20.82 1.27 -14.67
N TYR A 409 -21.54 0.75 -13.67
CA TYR A 409 -22.59 -0.27 -13.84
C TYR A 409 -24.01 0.30 -13.84
N GLY A 410 -24.17 1.61 -13.61
CA GLY A 410 -25.48 2.22 -13.76
C GLY A 410 -25.89 2.35 -15.22
N ILE A 411 -27.12 2.78 -15.41
CA ILE A 411 -27.74 2.90 -16.72
C ILE A 411 -28.28 4.30 -16.95
N ARG A 412 -28.55 4.61 -18.21
CA ARG A 412 -29.38 5.74 -18.63
C ARG A 412 -30.52 5.22 -19.47
N SER A 413 -31.73 5.68 -19.18
CA SER A 413 -32.94 5.37 -19.93
C SER A 413 -33.38 6.57 -20.76
N LYS A 414 -33.97 6.28 -21.92
CA LYS A 414 -34.72 7.22 -22.75
C LYS A 414 -36.03 6.55 -23.15
N ASP A 415 -37.14 7.22 -22.86
CA ASP A 415 -38.47 6.77 -23.27
C ASP A 415 -38.61 6.91 -24.81
N LEU A 416 -39.10 5.86 -25.46
CA LEU A 416 -39.35 5.81 -26.89
C LEU A 416 -40.86 5.84 -27.24
N GLY A 417 -41.74 5.82 -26.23
CA GLY A 417 -43.18 5.63 -26.40
C GLY A 417 -43.58 4.16 -26.56
N ASN A 418 -44.89 3.88 -26.52
CA ASN A 418 -45.46 2.53 -26.66
C ASN A 418 -44.88 1.48 -25.68
N ASP A 419 -44.63 1.87 -24.43
CA ASP A 419 -43.98 1.01 -23.42
C ASP A 419 -42.57 0.52 -23.81
N GLU A 420 -41.86 1.24 -24.69
CA GLU A 420 -40.49 0.91 -25.08
C GLU A 420 -39.48 1.92 -24.51
N TYR A 421 -38.32 1.42 -24.06
CA TYR A 421 -37.25 2.25 -23.53
C TYR A 421 -35.91 1.89 -24.16
N GLU A 422 -35.12 2.91 -24.54
CA GLU A 422 -33.71 2.74 -24.86
C GLU A 422 -32.89 2.82 -23.58
N ILE A 423 -32.08 1.80 -23.31
CA ILE A 423 -31.20 1.68 -22.16
C ILE A 423 -29.75 1.69 -22.62
N ARG A 424 -28.92 2.52 -21.97
CA ARG A 424 -27.47 2.56 -22.21
C ARG A 424 -26.71 2.35 -20.92
N LEU A 425 -25.70 1.48 -20.96
CA LEU A 425 -24.78 1.28 -19.85
C LEU A 425 -23.87 2.51 -19.67
N ALA A 426 -23.63 2.94 -18.43
CA ALA A 426 -22.80 4.11 -18.12
C ALA A 426 -21.37 3.95 -18.68
N ALA A 427 -20.79 2.76 -18.54
CA ALA A 427 -19.44 2.42 -19.02
C ALA A 427 -19.34 2.28 -20.56
N TYR A 428 -20.43 1.99 -21.26
CA TYR A 428 -20.38 1.72 -22.71
C TYR A 428 -21.61 2.22 -23.45
N LYS A 429 -21.66 3.54 -23.69
CA LYS A 429 -22.81 4.23 -24.31
C LYS A 429 -23.02 3.92 -25.80
N LYS A 430 -22.07 3.23 -26.45
CA LYS A 430 -22.14 2.88 -27.88
C LYS A 430 -23.05 1.67 -28.17
N LEU A 431 -23.44 0.92 -27.14
CA LEU A 431 -24.34 -0.22 -27.26
C LEU A 431 -25.73 0.16 -26.71
N PRO A 432 -26.69 0.56 -27.57
CA PRO A 432 -28.06 0.74 -27.15
C PRO A 432 -28.71 -0.63 -26.90
N LEU A 433 -29.39 -0.74 -25.77
CA LEU A 433 -30.25 -1.87 -25.41
C LEU A 433 -31.71 -1.40 -25.46
N TYR A 434 -32.63 -2.28 -25.81
CA TYR A 434 -34.05 -1.96 -25.96
C TYR A 434 -34.87 -2.78 -24.96
N LEU A 435 -35.54 -2.11 -24.03
CA LEU A 435 -36.49 -2.72 -23.11
C LEU A 435 -37.89 -2.63 -23.71
N LYS A 436 -38.51 -3.79 -23.98
CA LYS A 436 -39.88 -3.86 -24.51
C LYS A 436 -40.55 -5.19 -24.14
N LYS A 437 -41.87 -5.27 -24.30
CA LYS A 437 -42.62 -6.50 -24.07
C LYS A 437 -42.34 -7.51 -25.20
N ALA A 438 -42.01 -8.74 -24.82
CA ALA A 438 -41.76 -9.83 -25.75
C ALA A 438 -43.06 -10.58 -26.06
N GLU A 439 -43.41 -10.75 -27.33
CA GLU A 439 -44.53 -11.59 -27.74
C GLU A 439 -44.11 -13.08 -27.81
N PRO A 440 -44.98 -14.04 -27.44
CA PRO A 440 -46.35 -13.88 -26.93
C PRO A 440 -46.43 -13.71 -25.39
N GLU A 441 -45.30 -13.78 -24.68
CA GLU A 441 -45.24 -13.78 -23.20
C GLU A 441 -45.79 -12.48 -22.56
N ASN A 442 -45.84 -11.38 -23.32
CA ASN A 442 -46.21 -10.03 -22.88
C ASN A 442 -45.40 -9.53 -21.65
N LYS A 443 -44.19 -10.06 -21.46
CA LYS A 443 -43.27 -9.68 -20.37
C LYS A 443 -42.15 -8.79 -20.91
N TYR A 444 -41.74 -7.80 -20.12
CA TYR A 444 -40.59 -6.96 -20.46
C TYR A 444 -39.31 -7.78 -20.53
N ARG A 445 -38.59 -7.65 -21.65
CA ARG A 445 -37.29 -8.24 -21.90
C ARG A 445 -36.36 -7.19 -22.50
N ILE A 446 -35.06 -7.42 -22.35
CA ILE A 446 -34.05 -6.54 -22.94
C ILE A 446 -33.48 -7.14 -24.22
N PHE A 447 -33.32 -6.30 -25.23
CA PHE A 447 -32.90 -6.72 -26.57
C PHE A 447 -31.71 -5.91 -27.05
N ILE A 448 -30.84 -6.55 -27.82
CA ILE A 448 -29.90 -5.89 -28.70
C ILE A 448 -30.47 -5.91 -30.12
N LYS A 449 -30.21 -4.85 -30.89
CA LYS A 449 -30.63 -4.74 -32.28
C LYS A 449 -29.41 -4.88 -33.17
N ASP A 450 -29.45 -5.83 -34.09
CA ASP A 450 -28.40 -6.05 -35.08
C ASP A 450 -29.03 -6.36 -36.44
N GLU A 451 -28.61 -5.63 -37.47
CA GLU A 451 -29.16 -5.69 -38.84
C GLU A 451 -30.70 -5.69 -38.92
N GLY A 452 -31.35 -4.89 -38.05
CA GLY A 452 -32.82 -4.79 -38.00
C GLY A 452 -33.53 -5.91 -37.22
N LYS A 453 -32.81 -6.93 -36.74
CA LYS A 453 -33.35 -8.03 -35.94
C LYS A 453 -33.10 -7.81 -34.44
N TYR A 454 -34.01 -8.30 -33.61
CA TYR A 454 -33.90 -8.22 -32.15
C TYR A 454 -33.42 -9.54 -31.55
N TYR A 455 -32.41 -9.47 -30.70
CA TYR A 455 -31.88 -10.61 -29.95
C TYR A 455 -32.06 -10.36 -28.46
N ARG A 456 -32.68 -11.30 -27.74
CA ARG A 456 -32.93 -11.16 -26.30
C ARG A 456 -31.64 -11.36 -25.52
N LEU A 457 -31.13 -10.31 -24.89
CA LEU A 457 -29.88 -10.37 -24.14
C LEU A 457 -30.07 -11.18 -22.85
N LYS A 458 -29.17 -12.13 -22.58
CA LYS A 458 -29.14 -12.91 -21.33
C LYS A 458 -28.00 -12.50 -20.42
N ARG A 459 -26.80 -12.38 -21.00
CA ARG A 459 -25.56 -12.19 -20.26
C ARG A 459 -24.61 -11.30 -21.04
N VAL A 460 -23.92 -10.44 -20.30
CA VAL A 460 -22.76 -9.69 -20.76
C VAL A 460 -21.54 -10.22 -20.05
N PHE A 461 -20.48 -10.53 -20.77
CA PHE A 461 -19.19 -10.90 -20.20
C PHE A 461 -18.10 -9.92 -20.67
N VAL A 462 -17.29 -9.42 -19.75
CA VAL A 462 -16.23 -8.46 -20.03
C VAL A 462 -14.87 -9.08 -19.72
N ARG A 463 -14.02 -9.23 -20.74
CA ARG A 463 -12.64 -9.68 -20.54
C ARG A 463 -11.74 -8.47 -20.30
N VAL A 464 -11.13 -8.42 -19.12
CA VAL A 464 -10.16 -7.38 -18.75
C VAL A 464 -8.75 -7.92 -18.98
N ASN A 465 -7.87 -7.11 -19.56
CA ASN A 465 -6.45 -7.42 -19.79
C ASN A 465 -5.58 -6.34 -19.13
N GLY A 466 -5.54 -6.33 -17.80
CA GLY A 466 -4.84 -5.34 -16.99
C GLY A 466 -5.58 -4.01 -16.86
N GLY A 467 -4.86 -2.95 -16.47
CA GLY A 467 -5.42 -1.62 -16.15
C GLY A 467 -5.58 -1.38 -14.64
N SER A 468 -6.09 -0.20 -14.28
CA SER A 468 -6.34 0.16 -12.87
C SER A 468 -7.79 -0.17 -12.49
N PHE A 469 -8.09 -0.18 -11.18
CA PHE A 469 -9.47 -0.40 -10.69
C PHE A 469 -10.50 0.55 -11.34
N TRP A 470 -10.11 1.81 -11.55
CA TRP A 470 -10.97 2.84 -12.14
C TRP A 470 -10.97 2.84 -13.66
N PHE A 471 -9.89 2.35 -14.28
CA PHE A 471 -9.71 2.31 -15.73
C PHE A 471 -9.19 0.93 -16.15
N PRO A 472 -10.06 -0.10 -16.11
CA PRO A 472 -9.68 -1.44 -16.58
C PRO A 472 -9.46 -1.39 -18.09
N LYS A 473 -8.39 -2.03 -18.56
CA LYS A 473 -8.16 -2.22 -20.00
C LYS A 473 -9.04 -3.39 -20.46
N ILE A 474 -10.11 -3.09 -21.18
CA ILE A 474 -11.04 -4.10 -21.70
C ILE A 474 -10.47 -4.64 -23.01
N ARG A 475 -10.37 -5.97 -23.14
CA ARG A 475 -9.95 -6.64 -24.37
C ARG A 475 -11.13 -6.88 -25.31
N TYR A 476 -12.24 -7.38 -24.76
CA TYR A 476 -13.48 -7.58 -25.50
C TYR A 476 -14.68 -7.65 -24.55
N ILE A 477 -15.87 -7.44 -25.12
CA ILE A 477 -17.17 -7.65 -24.49
C ILE A 477 -17.91 -8.71 -25.29
N ASP A 478 -18.37 -9.76 -24.61
CA ASP A 478 -19.21 -10.81 -25.16
C ASP A 478 -20.66 -10.59 -24.75
N LEU A 479 -21.55 -10.52 -25.73
CA LEU A 479 -22.99 -10.44 -25.56
C LEU A 479 -23.58 -11.80 -25.91
N ILE A 480 -24.18 -12.44 -24.92
CA ILE A 480 -24.83 -13.74 -25.08
C ILE A 480 -26.32 -13.49 -25.12
N ALA A 481 -26.93 -13.72 -26.29
CA ALA A 481 -28.31 -13.39 -26.57
C ALA A 481 -29.04 -14.55 -27.25
N ILE A 482 -30.37 -14.53 -27.25
CA ILE A 482 -31.20 -15.52 -27.95
C ILE A 482 -31.82 -14.86 -29.18
N ASN A 483 -31.66 -15.50 -30.33
CA ASN A 483 -32.40 -15.12 -31.54
C ASN A 483 -33.86 -15.52 -31.39
N MET A 484 -34.78 -14.54 -31.43
CA MET A 484 -36.21 -14.79 -31.22
C MET A 484 -36.88 -15.58 -32.34
N GLY A 485 -36.32 -15.60 -33.55
CA GLY A 485 -36.86 -16.35 -34.68
C GLY A 485 -36.44 -17.82 -34.70
N THR A 486 -35.28 -18.16 -34.14
CA THR A 486 -34.74 -19.53 -34.16
C THR A 486 -34.64 -20.19 -32.79
N GLY A 487 -34.80 -19.42 -31.71
CA GLY A 487 -34.63 -19.87 -30.33
C GLY A 487 -33.18 -20.21 -29.94
N LYS A 488 -32.21 -20.09 -30.86
CA LYS A 488 -30.80 -20.43 -30.62
C LYS A 488 -30.08 -19.30 -29.91
N GLU A 489 -29.16 -19.68 -29.03
CA GLU A 489 -28.23 -18.76 -28.38
C GLU A 489 -27.14 -18.33 -29.38
N VAL A 490 -26.80 -17.05 -29.34
CA VAL A 490 -25.82 -16.40 -30.21
C VAL A 490 -24.86 -15.61 -29.32
N LEU A 491 -23.58 -15.74 -29.63
CA LEU A 491 -22.50 -14.97 -29.03
C LEU A 491 -22.07 -13.86 -29.99
N GLN A 492 -22.19 -12.61 -29.57
CA GLN A 492 -21.68 -11.46 -30.30
C GLN A 492 -20.51 -10.83 -29.52
N ARG A 493 -19.31 -10.83 -30.10
CA ARG A 493 -18.10 -10.27 -29.50
C ARG A 493 -17.82 -8.86 -30.05
N ILE A 494 -17.60 -7.92 -29.14
CA ILE A 494 -17.16 -6.55 -29.44
C ILE A 494 -15.71 -6.41 -28.95
N ASN A 495 -14.77 -6.23 -29.87
CA ASN A 495 -13.38 -5.92 -29.52
C ASN A 495 -13.27 -4.41 -29.23
N ILE A 496 -12.56 -4.05 -28.16
CA ILE A 496 -12.38 -2.66 -27.69
C ILE A 496 -10.92 -2.25 -27.77
#